data_AF-A0A9D1DQF5-F1
#
_entry.id   AF-A0A9D1DQF5-F1
#
_cell.length_a   1.000
_cell.length_b   1.000
_cell.length_c   1.000
_cell.angle_alpha   90.00
_cell.angle_beta   90.00
_cell.angle_gamma   90.00
#
_symmetry.space_group_name_H-M   'P 1'
#
loop_
_entity.id
_entity.type
_entity.pdbx_description
1 polymer ?
#
loop_
_entity_poly.entity_id
_entity_poly.type
_entity_poly.pdbx_seq_one_letter_code
_entity_poly.pdbx_strand_id
1 'polypeptide(L)' 'MTVFEMAKKYYPRLWDEDRLRQLVDAGRLTEDEYQAIVGGAADAGN' A
#
# COMPACT_ATOMS: atom_id res chain seq x y z
N MET A 1 -14.02 4.84 1.04
CA MET A 1 -12.71 4.37 1.52
C MET A 1 -12.12 3.47 0.44
N THR A 2 -11.05 3.90 -0.22
CA THR A 2 -10.42 3.15 -1.31
C THR A 2 -9.39 2.16 -0.76
N VAL A 3 -8.99 1.18 -1.58
CA VAL A 3 -7.95 0.21 -1.23
C VAL A 3 -6.61 0.91 -0.94
N PHE A 4 -6.29 1.96 -1.69
CA PHE A 4 -5.11 2.81 -1.46
C PHE A 4 -5.08 3.45 -0.08
N GLU A 5 -6.19 4.05 0.36
CA GLU A 5 -6.31 4.65 1.69
C GLU A 5 -6.18 3.60 2.81
N MET A 6 -6.77 2.41 2.61
CA MET A 6 -6.59 1.29 3.54
C MET A 6 -5.13 0.85 3.60
N ALA A 7 -4.50 0.67 2.44
CA ALA A 7 -3.13 0.26 2.34
C ALA A 7 -2.18 1.23 3.04
N LYS A 8 -2.33 2.55 2.85
CA LYS A 8 -1.53 3.55 3.57
C LYS A 8 -1.72 3.52 5.08
N LYS A 9 -2.92 3.16 5.56
CA LYS A 9 -3.24 3.12 6.99
C LYS A 9 -2.79 1.83 7.67
N TYR A 10 -2.83 0.71 6.94
CA TYR A 10 -2.55 -0.61 7.47
C TYR A 10 -1.14 -1.10 7.17
N TYR A 11 -0.52 -0.70 6.07
CA TYR A 11 0.89 -0.95 5.80
C TYR A 11 1.76 0.03 6.61
N PRO A 12 2.89 -0.39 7.22
CA PRO A 12 3.49 -1.73 7.21
C PRO A 12 3.10 -2.61 8.43
N ARG A 13 2.10 -2.23 9.24
CA ARG A 13 1.80 -2.90 10.53
C ARG A 13 0.85 -4.10 10.44
N LEU A 14 -0.12 -4.03 9.55
CA LEU A 14 -1.25 -4.95 9.40
C LEU A 14 -1.28 -5.59 8.02
N TRP A 15 -0.78 -4.88 7.02
CA TRP A 15 -0.63 -5.38 5.66
C TRP A 15 0.86 -5.44 5.33
N ASP A 16 1.26 -6.53 4.67
CA ASP A 16 2.60 -6.73 4.13
C ASP A 16 2.65 -6.36 2.65
N GLU A 17 3.87 -6.25 2.13
CA GLU A 17 4.13 -5.89 0.74
C GLU A 17 3.49 -6.90 -0.25
N ASP A 18 3.46 -8.19 0.10
CA ASP A 18 2.80 -9.24 -0.69
C ASP A 18 1.30 -8.95 -0.90
N ARG A 19 0.64 -8.45 0.14
CA ARG A 19 -0.78 -8.11 0.08
C ARG A 19 -1.03 -6.92 -0.83
N LEU A 20 -0.12 -5.95 -0.84
CA LEU A 20 -0.19 -4.83 -1.79
C LEU A 20 0.02 -5.31 -3.22
N ARG A 21 0.98 -6.21 -3.47
CA ARG A 21 1.17 -6.83 -4.80
C ARG A 21 -0.06 -7.57 -5.30
N GLN A 22 -0.72 -8.35 -4.45
CA GLN A 22 -1.96 -9.05 -4.84
C GLN A 22 -3.07 -8.07 -5.24
N LEU A 23 -3.11 -6.87 -4.65
CA LEU A 23 -4.06 -5.84 -5.03
C LEU A 23 -3.71 -5.18 -6.36
N VAL A 24 -2.42 -5.05 -6.68
CA VAL A 24 -1.94 -4.59 -7.99
C VAL A 24 -2.31 -5.61 -9.06
N ASP A 25 -2.01 -6.90 -8.83
CA ASP A 25 -2.31 -7.99 -9.75
C ASP A 25 -3.83 -8.13 -10.00
N ALA A 26 -4.64 -7.95 -8.95
CA ALA A 26 -6.09 -7.92 -9.05
C ALA A 26 -6.66 -6.63 -9.70
N GLY A 27 -5.81 -5.67 -10.11
CA GLY A 27 -6.22 -4.39 -10.68
C GLY A 27 -6.98 -3.47 -9.71
N ARG A 28 -6.88 -3.73 -8.40
CA ARG A 28 -7.52 -2.92 -7.34
C ARG A 28 -6.63 -1.80 -6.83
N LEU A 29 -5.34 -1.87 -7.14
CA LEU A 29 -4.32 -0.89 -6.83
C LEU A 29 -3.49 -0.70 -8.09
N THR A 30 -3.04 0.51 -8.38
CA THR A 30 -2.08 0.75 -9.45
C THR A 30 -0.65 0.59 -8.94
N GLU A 31 0.28 0.34 -9.86
CA GLU A 31 1.70 0.21 -9.53
C GLU A 31 2.29 1.52 -8.95
N ASP A 32 1.77 2.66 -9.40
CA ASP A 32 2.10 4.00 -8.88
C ASP A 32 1.60 4.18 -7.44
N GLU A 33 0.35 3.80 -7.17
CA GLU A 33 -0.20 3.79 -5.82
C GLU A 33 0.57 2.86 -4.87
N TYR A 34 0.92 1.65 -5.34
CA TYR A 34 1.76 0.71 -4.62
C TYR A 34 3.12 1.35 -4.26
N GLN A 35 3.80 1.96 -5.24
CA GLN A 35 5.06 2.66 -5.03
C GLN A 35 4.91 3.82 -4.04
N ALA A 36 3.81 4.56 -4.09
CA ALA A 36 3.53 5.64 -3.15
C ALA A 36 3.29 5.14 -1.71
N ILE A 37 2.70 3.94 -1.55
CA ILE A 37 2.53 3.31 -0.22
C ILE A 37 3.86 2.80 0.30
N VAL A 38 4.60 2.02 -0.48
CA VAL A 38 5.85 1.38 -0.07
C VAL A 38 6.97 2.41 0.08
N GLY A 39 7.09 3.35 -0.85
CA GLY A 39 8.07 4.44 -0.84
C GLY A 39 7.72 5.58 0.12
N GLY A 40 6.43 5.86 0.33
CA GLY A 40 5.98 6.91 1.25
C GLY A 40 5.89 6.48 2.72
N ALA A 41 5.75 5.18 3.00
CA ALA A 41 5.74 4.67 4.39
C ALA A 41 7.09 4.82 5.11
N ALA A 42 8.19 4.98 4.38
CA ALA A 42 9.51 5.20 4.96
C ALA A 42 9.64 6.56 5.70
N ASP A 43 8.78 7.53 5.38
CA ASP A 43 8.83 8.89 5.95
C ASP A 43 7.81 9.13 7.08
N ALA A 44 6.81 8.24 7.26
CA ALA A 44 5.73 8.41 8.24
C ALA A 44 6.05 7.79 9.62
N GLY A 45 7.33 7.77 9.98
CA GLY A 45 7.86 7.23 11.23
C GLY A 45 8.47 8.30 12.13
N ASN A 46 7.70 9.33 12.52
CA ASN A 46 7.96 10.15 13.71
C ASN A 46 6.67 10.68 14.33
#